data_AF-W1EQL5-F1
#
_entry.id   AF-W1EQL5-F1
#
_cell.length_a   1.000
_cell.length_b   1.000
_cell.length_c   1.000
_cell.angle_alpha   90.00
_cell.angle_beta   90.00
_cell.angle_gamma   90.00
#
_symmetry.space_group_name_H-M   'P 1'
#
loop_
_entity.id
_entity.type
_entity.pdbx_description
1 polymer ?
#
loop_
_entity_poly.entity_id
_entity_poly.type
_entity_poly.pdbx_seq_one_letter_code
_entity_poly.pdbx_strand_id
1 'polypeptide(L)'
;MALIVSGGIAPDLTGVGMEGGAMLNDASQIPHHRTITEAVHQEGGKIALQIFAYRALQLPTASGRSLRIAGPHQPFRSSRTHP
;
A
#
# COMPACT_ATOMS: atom_id res chain seq x y z
N MET A 1 2.92 -1.77 25.38
CA MET A 1 2.37 -2.50 24.23
C MET A 1 2.71 -1.73 22.97
N ALA A 2 3.31 -2.38 21.97
CA ALA A 2 3.66 -1.77 20.68
C ALA A 2 2.86 -2.42 19.55
N LEU A 3 2.72 -1.72 18.43
CA LEU A 3 2.09 -2.20 17.20
C LEU A 3 3.12 -2.06 16.08
N ILE A 4 3.42 -3.15 15.38
CA ILE A 4 4.18 -3.10 14.14
C ILE A 4 3.23 -2.70 13.01
N VAL A 5 3.68 -1.84 12.12
CA VAL A 5 3.02 -1.58 10.84
C VAL A 5 3.90 -2.21 9.77
N SER A 6 3.33 -3.08 8.93
CA SER A 6 4.08 -3.68 7.83
C SER A 6 4.60 -2.60 6.87
N GLY A 7 5.50 -2.98 5.96
CA GLY A 7 5.69 -2.18 4.75
C GLY A 7 4.39 -2.05 3.94
N GLY A 8 4.38 -1.11 2.99
CA GLY A 8 3.24 -0.91 2.11
C GLY A 8 2.98 -2.11 1.21
N ILE A 9 1.78 -2.66 1.29
CA ILE A 9 1.34 -3.83 0.50
C ILE A 9 0.17 -3.41 -0.38
N ALA A 10 0.33 -3.60 -1.68
CA ALA A 10 -0.65 -3.20 -2.67
C ALA A 10 -1.86 -4.15 -2.68
N PRO A 11 -3.10 -3.64 -2.81
CA PRO A 11 -4.30 -4.46 -2.99
C PRO A 11 -4.50 -4.92 -4.45
N ASP A 12 -3.76 -4.32 -5.39
CA ASP A 12 -3.78 -4.63 -6.81
C ASP A 12 -2.48 -4.14 -7.49
N LEU A 13 -2.26 -4.55 -8.74
CA LEU A 13 -1.03 -4.25 -9.48
C LEU A 13 -0.81 -2.75 -9.71
N THR A 14 -1.87 -1.95 -9.84
CA THR A 14 -1.78 -0.49 -10.04
C THR A 14 -1.30 0.23 -8.79
N GLY A 15 -1.52 -0.38 -7.62
CA GLY A 15 -1.06 0.11 -6.32
C GLY A 15 0.42 -0.16 -6.04
N VAL A 16 1.10 -0.95 -6.87
CA VAL A 16 2.51 -1.31 -6.67
C VAL A 16 3.41 -0.12 -7.08
N GLY A 17 4.24 0.34 -6.14
CA GLY A 17 5.10 1.52 -6.34
C GLY A 17 6.41 1.24 -7.09
N MET A 18 6.84 -0.03 -7.15
CA MET A 18 8.07 -0.46 -7.82
C MET A 18 7.91 -1.89 -8.33
N GLU A 19 8.60 -2.25 -9.42
CA GLU A 19 8.60 -3.62 -9.93
C GLU A 19 8.96 -4.63 -8.83
N GLY A 20 8.16 -5.69 -8.70
CA GLY A 20 8.33 -6.70 -7.64
C GLY A 20 7.86 -6.28 -6.25
N GLY A 21 7.19 -5.13 -6.09
CA GLY A 21 6.64 -4.71 -4.80
C GLY A 21 5.59 -5.67 -4.23
N ALA A 22 5.48 -5.70 -2.90
CA ALA A 22 4.59 -6.62 -2.19
C ALA A 22 3.11 -6.34 -2.49
N MET A 23 2.36 -7.40 -2.74
CA MET A 23 0.92 -7.38 -3.05
C MET A 23 0.19 -8.44 -2.24
N LEU A 24 -1.08 -8.17 -1.92
CA LEU A 24 -2.00 -9.14 -1.33
C LEU A 24 -3.38 -8.97 -1.98
N ASN A 25 -3.52 -9.56 -3.17
CA ASN A 25 -4.74 -9.59 -3.96
C ASN A 25 -5.19 -11.01 -4.32
N ASP A 26 -4.37 -12.02 -4.01
CA ASP A 26 -4.65 -13.43 -4.27
C ASP A 26 -4.21 -14.30 -3.07
N ALA A 27 -4.94 -15.40 -2.84
CA ALA A 27 -4.67 -16.30 -1.72
C ALA A 27 -3.29 -16.98 -1.81
N SER A 28 -2.74 -17.15 -3.00
CA SER A 28 -1.39 -17.70 -3.21
C SER A 28 -0.28 -16.86 -2.57
N GLN A 29 -0.54 -15.59 -2.26
CA GLN A 29 0.41 -14.68 -1.62
C GLN A 29 0.40 -14.79 -0.09
N ILE A 30 -0.62 -15.41 0.51
CA ILE A 30 -0.78 -15.53 1.97
C ILE A 30 0.46 -16.17 2.64
N PRO A 31 1.04 -17.28 2.12
CA PRO A 31 2.20 -17.90 2.76
C PRO A 31 3.39 -16.95 2.94
N HIS A 32 3.59 -16.03 1.99
CA HIS A 32 4.69 -15.05 2.06
C HIS A 32 4.50 -14.09 3.25
N HIS A 33 3.30 -13.52 3.41
CA HIS A 33 2.98 -12.60 4.50
C HIS A 33 2.88 -13.29 5.85
N ARG A 34 2.43 -14.55 5.85
CA ARG A 34 2.19 -15.33 7.07
C ARG A 34 3.47 -15.50 7.89
N THR A 35 4.61 -15.76 7.25
CA THR A 35 5.93 -15.89 7.89
C THR A 35 6.21 -14.76 8.89
N ILE A 36 5.94 -13.50 8.51
CA ILE A 36 6.19 -12.35 9.38
C ILE A 36 5.10 -12.22 10.43
N THR A 37 3.83 -12.38 10.07
CA THR A 37 2.73 -12.25 11.04
C THR A 37 2.80 -13.31 12.15
N GLU A 38 3.20 -14.54 11.82
CA GLU A 38 3.37 -15.60 12.79
C GLU A 38 4.53 -15.31 13.74
N ALA A 39 5.69 -14.87 13.22
CA ALA A 39 6.82 -14.49 14.05
C ALA A 39 6.46 -13.38 15.05
N VAL A 40 5.71 -12.36 14.61
CA VAL A 40 5.26 -11.28 15.51
C VAL A 40 4.30 -11.82 16.58
N HIS A 41 3.37 -12.68 16.22
CA HIS A 41 2.40 -13.24 17.17
C HIS A 41 3.04 -14.23 18.15
N GLN A 42 4.06 -14.98 17.75
CA GLN A 42 4.82 -15.88 18.63
C GLN A 42 5.48 -15.12 19.79
N GLU A 43 5.93 -13.89 19.54
CA GLU A 43 6.47 -12.99 20.56
C GLU A 43 5.39 -12.22 21.35
N GLY A 44 4.11 -12.56 21.18
CA GLY A 44 2.98 -11.86 21.80
C GLY A 44 2.74 -10.44 21.27
N GLY A 45 3.33 -10.09 20.12
CA GLY A 45 3.19 -8.80 19.47
C GLY A 45 1.89 -8.65 18.66
N LYS A 46 1.69 -7.45 18.10
CA LYS A 46 0.62 -7.16 17.13
C LYS A 46 1.22 -6.53 15.88
N ILE A 47 0.67 -6.86 14.72
CA ILE A 47 1.03 -6.27 13.43
C ILE A 47 -0.23 -5.86 12.65
N ALA A 48 -0.19 -4.68 12.05
CA ALA A 48 -1.20 -4.19 11.12
C ALA A 48 -0.63 -4.18 9.70
N LEU A 49 -1.44 -4.66 8.75
CA LEU A 49 -1.14 -4.57 7.32
C LEU A 49 -1.33 -3.13 6.84
N GLN A 50 -0.28 -2.52 6.29
CA GLN A 50 -0.39 -1.22 5.64
C GLN A 50 -0.87 -1.40 4.21
N ILE A 51 -2.15 -1.11 3.95
CA ILE A 51 -2.68 -1.03 2.59
C ILE A 51 -2.02 0.16 1.89
N PHE A 52 -1.38 -0.13 0.76
CA PHE A 52 -0.63 0.85 -0.02
C PHE A 52 -1.22 1.01 -1.42
N ALA A 53 -1.58 2.25 -1.78
CA ALA A 53 -2.12 2.56 -3.10
C ALA A 53 -1.26 3.63 -3.76
N TYR A 54 -0.43 3.21 -4.72
CA TYR A 54 0.31 4.13 -5.56
C TYR A 54 -0.62 4.93 -6.48
N ARG A 55 -0.39 6.23 -6.57
CA ARG A 55 -1.11 7.13 -7.50
C ARG A 55 -0.12 7.99 -8.25
N ALA A 56 -0.07 7.80 -9.57
CA ALA A 56 0.66 8.70 -10.46
C ALA A 56 -0.03 10.07 -10.51
N LEU A 57 0.74 11.14 -10.43
CA LEU A 57 0.23 12.49 -10.68
C LEU A 57 -0.06 12.63 -12.18
N GLN A 58 -1.24 13.16 -12.51
CA GLN A 58 -1.52 13.66 -13.85
C GLN A 58 -1.24 15.16 -13.85
N LEU A 59 -0.17 15.56 -14.54
CA LEU A 59 0.15 16.96 -14.73
C LEU A 59 -0.38 17.42 -16.11
N PRO A 60 -1.00 18.61 -16.20
CA PRO A 60 -1.33 19.20 -17.48
C PRO A 60 -0.03 19.51 -18.23
N THR A 61 0.03 19.13 -19.51
CA THR A 61 1.13 19.54 -20.40
C THR A 61 0.62 20.53 -21.43
N ALA A 62 1.53 21.36 -21.97
CA ALA A 62 1.21 22.31 -23.03
C ALA A 62 0.62 21.66 -24.30
N SER A 63 0.81 20.34 -24.49
CA SER A 63 0.29 19.58 -25.64
C SER A 63 -1.18 19.14 -25.48
N GLY A 64 -1.80 19.38 -24.31
CA GLY A 64 -3.13 18.86 -23.99
C GLY A 64 -3.16 17.37 -23.61
N ARG A 65 -2.09 16.59 -23.83
CA ARG A 65 -1.95 15.23 -23.27
C ARG A 65 -1.51 15.32 -21.81
N SER A 66 -2.19 14.58 -20.93
CA SER A 66 -1.79 14.51 -19.53
C SER A 66 -0.60 13.57 -19.39
N LEU A 67 0.51 14.07 -18.83
CA LEU A 67 1.68 13.25 -18.56
C LEU A 67 1.50 12.56 -17.22
N ARG A 68 1.71 11.23 -17.21
CA ARG A 68 1.75 10.45 -15.97
C ARG A 68 3.18 10.50 -15.43
N ILE A 69 3.37 11.22 -14.33
CA ILE A 69 4.65 11.20 -13.61
C ILE A 69 4.41 10.48 -12.28
N ALA A 70 5.39 9.70 -11.87
CA ALA A 70 5.45 9.16 -10.53
C ALA A 70 5.26 10.28 -9.50
N GLY A 71 4.13 10.26 -8.79
CA GLY A 71 3.80 11.26 -7.80
C GLY A 71 4.39 10.93 -6.43
N PRO A 72 4.68 11.93 -5.58
CA PRO A 72 4.89 11.66 -4.16
C PRO A 72 3.66 10.96 -3.59
N HIS A 73 3.85 10.06 -2.61
CA HIS A 73 2.76 9.39 -1.91
C HIS A 73 1.75 10.44 -1.43
N GLN A 74 0.53 10.40 -1.94
CA GLN A 74 -0.49 11.34 -1.51
C GLN A 74 -0.99 10.97 -0.12
N PRO A 75 -1.14 11.95 0.79
CA PRO A 75 -1.69 11.67 2.11
C PRO A 75 -3.11 11.13 1.98
N PHE A 76 -3.43 10.15 2.81
CA PHE A 76 -4.79 9.67 2.96
C PHE A 76 -5.71 10.85 3.34
N ARG A 77 -6.72 11.13 2.51
CA ARG A 77 -7.68 12.21 2.76
C ARG A 77 -8.92 11.61 3.40
N SER A 78 -9.10 11.81 4.71
CA SER A 78 -10.34 11.42 5.37
C SER A 78 -11.47 12.35 4.89
N SER A 79 -12.50 11.82 4.22
CA SER A 79 -13.77 12.52 4.16
C SER A 79 -14.43 12.33 5.53
N ARG A 80 -14.26 13.31 6.43
CA ARG A 80 -15.20 13.47 7.54
C ARG A 80 -16.53 13.91 6.92
N THR A 81 -17.32 12.94 6.49
CA THR A 81 -18.75 13.09 6.28
C THR A 81 -19.41 12.39 7.44
N HIS A 82 -19.87 13.17 8.42
CA HIS A 82 -20.87 12.76 9.40
C HIS A 82 -21.76 13.97 9.68
N PRO A 83 -23.01 13.70 10.09
CA PRO A 83 -24.26 14.09 9.43
C PRO A 83 -24.59 15.59 9.43
#